data_AF-A0A930NVU8-F1
#
_entry.id   AF-A0A930NVU8-F1
#
_cell.length_a   1.000
_cell.length_b   1.000
_cell.length_c   1.000
_cell.angle_alpha   90.00
_cell.angle_beta   90.00
_cell.angle_gamma   90.00
#
_symmetry.space_group_name_H-M   'P 1'
#
loop_
_entity.id
_entity.type
_entity.pdbx_description
1 polymer ?
#
loop_
_entity_poly.entity_id
_entity_poly.type
_entity_poly.pdbx_seq_one_letter_code
_entity_poly.pdbx_strand_id
1 'polypeptide(L)'
;MKKEIKEMRSYQIAAIILLRYIDGIEISESQYPYYDLLVTDKTTGLKFGIEVKFSNFERTQEYQSYIQTLSDIDLNDENNRIPILIMAVNETKETAKIGFVMGWRFDKAYIYEKPSFIEVTKENSGKILDVIKSMDQTIRLLSNQGLKIKKTINITCRGRHGIPCQGLIVYLRDFTDQYKMHQKVIINERERFKRLFSGIPEEEYPSDILDQAILEMVRQEFPNSSIKSELILFSSELHDLQVLSQSKRSLVEFRIVPDISDLPPQVNRLLGGISSVDFTLELFTVNHIDYMAFENKRFSLSKSFEGWLEIYNSYKEKLSTLHNPSEFLIETTD
;
A
#
# COMPACT_ATOMS: atom_id res chain seq x y z
N MET A 1 -19.52 -29.87 24.42
CA MET A 1 -20.23 -30.23 23.17
C MET A 1 -20.62 -29.05 22.28
N LYS A 2 -21.61 -28.19 22.56
CA LYS A 2 -21.99 -27.10 21.61
C LYS A 2 -20.88 -26.06 21.36
N LYS A 3 -20.04 -25.77 22.37
CA LYS A 3 -18.91 -24.83 22.25
C LYS A 3 -17.75 -25.43 21.42
N GLU A 4 -17.34 -26.66 21.73
CA GLU A 4 -16.30 -27.41 20.97
C GLU A 4 -16.71 -27.67 19.51
N ILE A 5 -17.98 -27.99 19.24
CA ILE A 5 -18.49 -28.16 17.86
C ILE A 5 -18.47 -26.84 17.09
N LYS A 6 -18.75 -25.72 17.78
CA LYS A 6 -18.75 -24.39 17.17
C LYS A 6 -17.32 -23.92 16.87
N GLU A 7 -16.39 -24.14 17.79
CA GLU A 7 -14.95 -23.93 17.58
C GLU A 7 -14.46 -24.77 16.38
N MET A 8 -14.80 -26.06 16.32
CA MET A 8 -14.48 -26.92 15.16
C MET A 8 -15.04 -26.39 13.83
N ARG A 9 -16.25 -25.83 13.82
CA ARG A 9 -16.83 -25.26 12.59
C ARG A 9 -16.05 -24.03 12.11
N SER A 10 -15.68 -23.12 13.03
CA SER A 10 -14.88 -21.96 12.69
C SER A 10 -13.52 -22.35 12.10
N TYR A 11 -12.85 -23.37 12.66
CA TYR A 11 -11.61 -23.93 12.10
C TYR A 11 -11.77 -24.47 10.69
N GLN A 12 -12.82 -25.26 10.45
CA GLN A 12 -13.10 -25.82 9.13
C GLN A 12 -13.32 -24.74 8.09
N ILE A 13 -14.11 -23.71 8.42
CA ILE A 13 -14.35 -22.57 7.53
C ILE A 13 -13.05 -21.81 7.26
N ALA A 14 -12.24 -21.54 8.29
CA ALA A 14 -10.94 -20.89 8.14
C ALA A 14 -10.03 -21.65 7.18
N ALA A 15 -9.83 -22.95 7.41
CA ALA A 15 -8.99 -23.81 6.56
C ALA A 15 -9.50 -23.86 5.11
N ILE A 16 -10.81 -24.00 4.89
CA ILE A 16 -11.42 -24.00 3.55
C ILE A 16 -11.17 -22.67 2.83
N ILE A 17 -11.35 -21.54 3.52
CA ILE A 17 -11.14 -20.21 2.94
C ILE A 17 -9.67 -20.01 2.56
N LEU A 18 -8.74 -20.38 3.45
CA LEU A 18 -7.30 -20.28 3.20
C LEU A 18 -6.90 -21.11 1.99
N LEU A 19 -7.25 -22.40 1.96
CA LEU A 19 -6.94 -23.30 0.84
C LEU A 19 -7.62 -22.90 -0.47
N ARG A 20 -8.75 -22.19 -0.40
CA ARG A 20 -9.48 -21.73 -1.59
C ARG A 20 -8.86 -20.50 -2.24
N TYR A 21 -8.33 -19.57 -1.44
CA TYR A 21 -7.93 -18.24 -1.94
C TYR A 21 -6.43 -17.96 -1.86
N ILE A 22 -5.70 -18.66 -1.00
CA ILE A 22 -4.25 -18.52 -0.89
C ILE A 22 -3.62 -19.74 -1.56
N ASP A 23 -3.10 -19.53 -2.76
CA ASP A 23 -2.54 -20.62 -3.56
C ASP A 23 -1.22 -21.14 -2.99
N GLY A 24 -0.98 -22.44 -3.14
CA GLY A 24 0.33 -23.05 -2.86
C GLY A 24 0.67 -23.20 -1.37
N ILE A 25 -0.32 -23.10 -0.47
CA ILE A 25 -0.09 -23.27 0.97
C ILE A 25 -0.29 -24.72 1.45
N GLU A 26 0.29 -24.99 2.61
CA GLU A 26 0.07 -26.16 3.46
C GLU A 26 -0.39 -25.66 4.82
N ILE A 27 -1.38 -26.32 5.42
CA ILE A 27 -1.89 -26.00 6.75
C ILE A 27 -1.64 -27.20 7.66
N SER A 28 -1.02 -26.96 8.80
CA SER A 28 -0.85 -27.94 9.87
C SER A 28 -1.40 -27.39 11.18
N GLU A 29 -1.80 -28.27 12.09
CA GLU A 29 -2.11 -27.87 13.46
C GLU A 29 -0.89 -27.25 14.12
N SER A 30 -1.12 -26.19 14.89
CA SER A 30 -0.08 -25.56 15.68
C SER A 30 0.37 -26.45 16.84
N GLN A 31 1.66 -26.43 17.11
CA GLN A 31 2.23 -26.99 18.34
C GLN A 31 2.45 -25.92 19.42
N TYR A 32 2.10 -24.66 19.12
CA TYR A 32 2.34 -23.49 19.94
C TYR A 32 1.03 -22.91 20.46
N PRO A 33 1.02 -22.32 21.67
CA PRO A 33 -0.22 -21.81 22.29
C PRO A 33 -0.70 -20.47 21.73
N TYR A 34 0.04 -19.87 20.79
CA TYR A 34 -0.19 -18.49 20.33
C TYR A 34 -1.03 -18.39 19.06
N TYR A 35 -1.21 -19.50 18.35
CA TYR A 35 -1.99 -19.57 17.13
C TYR A 35 -2.49 -21.00 16.95
N ASP A 36 -3.62 -21.18 16.26
CA ASP A 36 -4.23 -22.49 16.08
C ASP A 36 -3.70 -23.22 14.83
N LEU A 37 -3.46 -22.48 13.75
CA LEU A 37 -3.03 -23.01 12.46
C LEU A 37 -1.64 -22.49 12.11
N LEU A 38 -0.74 -23.40 11.75
CA LEU A 38 0.51 -23.05 11.09
C LEU A 38 0.31 -23.15 9.58
N VAL A 39 0.50 -22.04 8.87
CA VAL A 39 0.43 -22.01 7.41
C VAL A 39 1.84 -21.89 6.84
N THR A 40 2.15 -22.72 5.84
CA THR A 40 3.42 -22.71 5.12
C THR A 40 3.17 -22.51 3.63
N ASP A 41 3.72 -21.47 3.03
CA ASP A 41 3.80 -21.33 1.58
C ASP A 41 4.87 -22.30 1.05
N LYS A 42 4.46 -23.29 0.26
CA LYS A 42 5.36 -24.31 -0.27
C LYS A 42 6.39 -23.77 -1.26
N THR A 43 6.09 -22.64 -1.91
CA THR A 43 6.93 -22.06 -2.94
C THR A 43 8.08 -21.29 -2.32
N THR A 44 7.78 -20.51 -1.28
CA THR A 44 8.77 -19.61 -0.66
C THR A 44 9.32 -20.13 0.66
N GLY A 45 8.67 -21.11 1.27
CA GLY A 45 8.95 -21.57 2.64
C GLY A 45 8.54 -20.55 3.71
N LEU A 46 7.80 -19.50 3.35
CA LEU A 46 7.24 -18.54 4.32
C LEU A 46 6.28 -19.26 5.25
N LYS A 47 6.47 -19.08 6.56
CA LYS A 47 5.60 -19.63 7.60
C LYS A 47 4.92 -18.49 8.34
N PHE A 48 3.65 -18.69 8.71
CA PHE A 48 2.91 -17.75 9.53
C PHE A 48 1.84 -18.47 10.34
N GLY A 49 1.62 -17.98 11.57
CA GLY A 49 0.59 -18.48 12.47
C GLY A 49 -0.75 -17.77 12.24
N ILE A 50 -1.85 -18.52 12.30
CA ILE A 50 -3.21 -17.97 12.29
C ILE A 50 -3.94 -18.43 13.55
N GLU A 51 -4.33 -17.45 14.36
CA GLU A 51 -5.29 -17.61 15.43
C GLU A 51 -6.72 -17.44 14.87
N VAL A 52 -7.55 -18.48 14.99
CA VAL A 52 -8.91 -18.48 14.44
C VAL A 52 -9.89 -18.03 15.51
N LYS A 53 -10.61 -16.94 15.22
CA LYS A 53 -11.56 -16.34 16.15
C LYS A 53 -12.89 -16.06 15.49
N PHE A 54 -13.90 -15.82 16.31
CA PHE A 54 -15.23 -15.43 15.83
C PHE A 54 -15.25 -13.97 15.36
N SER A 55 -16.21 -13.62 14.52
CA SER A 55 -16.43 -12.25 14.07
C SER A 55 -16.59 -11.27 15.24
N ASN A 56 -15.87 -10.15 15.21
CA ASN A 56 -15.81 -9.12 16.26
C ASN A 56 -14.91 -9.44 17.47
N PHE A 57 -14.06 -10.46 17.41
CA PHE A 57 -13.09 -10.79 18.47
C PHE A 57 -12.25 -9.57 18.89
N GLU A 58 -11.88 -8.70 17.94
CA GLU A 58 -11.07 -7.51 18.17
C GLU A 58 -11.69 -6.51 19.16
N ARG A 59 -12.99 -6.63 19.45
CA ARG A 59 -13.74 -5.75 20.38
C ARG A 59 -13.88 -6.34 21.77
N THR A 60 -13.29 -7.50 22.03
CA THR A 60 -13.49 -8.24 23.28
C THR A 60 -12.33 -8.04 24.25
N GLN A 61 -12.57 -8.31 25.53
CA GLN A 61 -11.50 -8.32 26.54
C GLN A 61 -10.52 -9.49 26.34
N GLU A 62 -10.99 -10.58 25.71
CA GLU A 62 -10.15 -11.72 25.33
C GLU A 62 -9.06 -11.31 24.33
N TYR A 63 -9.37 -10.39 23.41
CA TYR A 63 -8.39 -9.85 22.47
C TYR A 63 -7.25 -9.10 23.16
N GLN A 64 -7.55 -8.26 24.16
CA GLN A 64 -6.51 -7.56 24.93
C GLN A 64 -5.60 -8.54 25.68
N SER A 65 -6.19 -9.61 26.22
CA SER A 65 -5.44 -10.67 26.90
C SER A 65 -4.55 -11.44 25.91
N TYR A 66 -5.05 -11.68 24.69
CA TYR A 66 -4.29 -12.32 23.63
C TYR A 66 -3.09 -11.47 23.18
N ILE A 67 -3.27 -10.16 22.97
CA ILE A 67 -2.17 -9.24 22.63
C ILE A 67 -1.09 -9.22 23.71
N GLN A 68 -1.47 -9.22 24.99
CA GLN A 68 -0.51 -9.35 26.09
C GLN A 68 0.25 -10.68 26.01
N THR A 69 -0.43 -11.79 25.70
CA THR A 69 0.20 -13.11 25.56
C THR A 69 1.25 -13.14 24.44
N LEU A 70 1.02 -12.42 23.34
CA LEU A 70 2.01 -12.30 22.26
C LEU A 70 3.27 -11.54 22.70
N SER A 71 3.14 -10.64 23.69
CA SER A 71 4.28 -9.89 24.23
C SER A 71 5.20 -10.74 25.10
N ASP A 72 4.70 -11.88 25.58
CA ASP A 72 5.43 -12.82 26.44
C ASP A 72 6.11 -13.95 25.65
N ILE A 73 6.04 -13.92 24.31
CA ILE A 73 6.68 -14.92 23.44
C ILE A 73 8.20 -14.86 23.60
N ASP A 74 8.85 -16.02 23.78
CA ASP A 74 10.32 -16.10 23.75
C ASP A 74 10.83 -15.94 22.32
N LEU A 75 11.30 -14.74 22.01
CA LEU A 75 11.84 -14.36 20.70
C LEU A 75 13.27 -14.89 20.46
N ASN A 76 13.89 -15.54 21.45
CA ASN A 76 15.19 -16.20 21.25
C ASN A 76 15.03 -17.54 20.53
N ASP A 77 13.85 -18.18 20.59
CA ASP A 77 13.54 -19.36 19.79
C ASP A 77 13.21 -18.94 18.35
N GLU A 78 14.04 -19.39 17.39
CA GLU A 78 13.82 -19.10 15.97
C GLU A 78 12.47 -19.62 15.46
N ASN A 79 11.91 -20.66 16.07
CA ASN A 79 10.61 -21.19 15.66
C ASN A 79 9.45 -20.24 16.01
N ASN A 80 9.64 -19.36 16.99
CA ASN A 80 8.67 -18.34 17.37
C ASN A 80 8.78 -17.08 16.50
N ARG A 81 9.77 -17.00 15.59
CA ARG A 81 10.04 -15.84 14.74
C ARG A 81 9.22 -15.84 13.45
N ILE A 82 7.92 -16.09 13.56
CA ILE A 82 6.99 -16.14 12.42
C ILE A 82 5.85 -15.13 12.58
N PRO A 83 5.44 -14.43 11.51
CA PRO A 83 4.27 -13.55 11.56
C PRO A 83 3.05 -14.25 12.15
N ILE A 84 2.30 -13.55 13.01
CA ILE A 84 1.05 -14.05 13.59
C ILE A 84 -0.11 -13.16 13.15
N LEU A 85 -1.18 -13.79 12.70
CA LEU A 85 -2.40 -13.17 12.22
C LEU A 85 -3.60 -13.67 13.02
N ILE A 86 -4.65 -12.86 13.05
CA ILE A 86 -5.97 -13.27 13.51
C ILE A 86 -6.88 -13.43 12.29
N MET A 87 -7.55 -14.58 12.20
CA MET A 87 -8.60 -14.81 11.22
C MET A 87 -9.96 -14.78 11.91
N ALA A 88 -10.71 -13.70 11.68
CA ALA A 88 -12.06 -13.53 12.19
C ALA A 88 -13.09 -14.14 11.23
N VAL A 89 -13.70 -15.26 11.64
CA VAL A 89 -14.63 -16.06 10.84
C VAL A 89 -16.08 -15.65 11.10
N ASN A 90 -16.84 -15.48 10.03
CA ASN A 90 -18.30 -15.36 10.05
C ASN A 90 -18.92 -16.69 9.63
N GLU A 91 -19.33 -17.51 10.59
CA GLU A 91 -19.90 -18.84 10.34
C GLU A 91 -21.18 -18.83 9.50
N THR A 92 -22.00 -17.77 9.62
CA THR A 92 -23.28 -17.68 8.91
C THR A 92 -23.09 -17.40 7.42
N LYS A 93 -22.10 -16.56 7.09
CA LYS A 93 -21.78 -16.19 5.70
C LYS A 93 -20.67 -17.05 5.09
N GLU A 94 -20.00 -17.85 5.90
CA GLU A 94 -18.79 -18.60 5.53
C GLU A 94 -17.73 -17.70 4.88
N THR A 95 -17.55 -16.52 5.47
CA THR A 95 -16.52 -15.55 5.09
C THR A 95 -15.55 -15.31 6.24
N ALA A 96 -14.38 -14.76 5.95
CA ALA A 96 -13.39 -14.43 6.96
C ALA A 96 -12.63 -13.15 6.63
N LYS A 97 -12.12 -12.52 7.69
CA LYS A 97 -11.20 -11.39 7.59
C LYS A 97 -9.90 -11.71 8.32
N ILE A 98 -8.78 -11.24 7.79
CA ILE A 98 -7.47 -11.38 8.40
C ILE A 98 -7.01 -10.03 8.94
N GLY A 99 -6.60 -10.01 10.21
CA GLY A 99 -5.91 -8.90 10.85
C GLY A 99 -4.49 -9.33 11.22
N PHE A 100 -3.52 -8.43 11.10
CA PHE A 100 -2.11 -8.72 11.36
C PHE A 100 -1.73 -8.27 12.76
N VAL A 101 -1.29 -9.18 13.62
CA VAL A 101 -1.09 -8.87 15.06
C VAL A 101 0.36 -8.96 15.52
N MET A 102 1.20 -9.72 14.82
CA MET A 102 2.62 -9.80 15.11
C MET A 102 3.44 -9.93 13.83
N GLY A 103 4.57 -9.23 13.78
CA GLY A 103 5.52 -9.30 12.68
C GLY A 103 6.92 -8.91 13.11
N TRP A 104 7.88 -9.06 12.21
CA TRP A 104 9.28 -8.74 12.40
C TRP A 104 9.74 -7.69 11.40
N ARG A 105 10.63 -6.80 11.87
CA ARG A 105 11.33 -5.83 11.05
C ARG A 105 12.78 -5.79 11.51
N PHE A 106 13.71 -6.20 10.66
CA PHE A 106 15.16 -6.25 10.95
C PHE A 106 15.48 -6.84 12.34
N ASP A 107 15.05 -8.09 12.56
CA ASP A 107 15.22 -8.88 13.81
C ASP A 107 14.45 -8.38 15.04
N LYS A 108 13.73 -7.26 14.94
CA LYS A 108 12.87 -6.76 16.01
C LYS A 108 11.42 -7.19 15.78
N ALA A 109 10.79 -7.77 16.81
CA ALA A 109 9.37 -8.07 16.79
C ALA A 109 8.52 -6.82 17.05
N TYR A 110 7.35 -6.77 16.42
CA TYR A 110 6.35 -5.72 16.54
C TYR A 110 5.00 -6.37 16.76
N ILE A 111 4.26 -5.84 17.72
CA ILE A 111 2.89 -6.25 18.02
C ILE A 111 1.96 -5.12 17.62
N TYR A 112 0.93 -5.46 16.86
CA TYR A 112 -0.05 -4.51 16.34
C TYR A 112 -1.32 -4.60 17.17
N GLU A 113 -1.48 -3.68 18.13
CA GLU A 113 -2.62 -3.71 19.07
C GLU A 113 -3.98 -3.47 18.41
N LYS A 114 -4.02 -2.83 17.23
CA LYS A 114 -5.25 -2.52 16.48
C LYS A 114 -5.10 -2.90 15.00
N PRO A 115 -5.18 -4.20 14.67
CA PRO A 115 -5.01 -4.67 13.31
C PRO A 115 -6.12 -4.13 12.42
N SER A 116 -5.74 -3.60 11.25
CA SER A 116 -6.68 -3.41 10.15
C SER A 116 -7.05 -4.77 9.56
N PHE A 117 -8.35 -5.03 9.38
CA PHE A 117 -8.85 -6.31 8.87
C PHE A 117 -9.12 -6.25 7.37
N ILE A 118 -8.58 -7.22 6.63
CA ILE A 118 -8.78 -7.39 5.19
C ILE A 118 -9.64 -8.63 4.95
N GLU A 119 -10.66 -8.52 4.09
CA GLU A 119 -11.49 -9.69 3.73
C GLU A 119 -10.71 -10.66 2.85
N VAL A 120 -10.76 -11.96 3.20
CA VAL A 120 -10.02 -13.00 2.50
C VAL A 120 -10.80 -13.40 1.25
N THR A 121 -10.39 -12.81 0.13
CA THR A 121 -10.95 -13.05 -1.21
C THR A 121 -9.83 -13.37 -2.18
N LYS A 122 -10.18 -13.88 -3.37
CA LYS A 122 -9.22 -14.09 -4.46
C LYS A 122 -8.54 -12.77 -4.89
N GLU A 123 -9.25 -11.66 -4.81
CA GLU A 123 -8.71 -10.33 -5.20
C GLU A 123 -7.69 -9.81 -4.18
N ASN A 124 -7.88 -10.11 -2.90
CA ASN A 124 -7.02 -9.62 -1.82
C ASN A 124 -5.90 -10.59 -1.42
N SER A 125 -5.89 -11.84 -1.89
CA SER A 125 -4.98 -12.87 -1.39
C SER A 125 -3.50 -12.55 -1.63
N GLY A 126 -3.16 -12.00 -2.80
CA GLY A 126 -1.79 -11.57 -3.09
C GLY A 126 -1.35 -10.42 -2.18
N LYS A 127 -2.23 -9.43 -1.93
CA LYS A 127 -1.98 -8.35 -0.97
C LYS A 127 -1.74 -8.88 0.44
N ILE A 128 -2.55 -9.84 0.90
CA ILE A 128 -2.37 -10.47 2.22
C ILE A 128 -1.00 -11.13 2.31
N LEU A 129 -0.61 -11.95 1.31
CA LEU A 129 0.69 -12.60 1.29
C LEU A 129 1.85 -11.60 1.26
N ASP A 130 1.75 -10.54 0.47
CA ASP A 130 2.81 -9.54 0.38
C ASP A 130 2.98 -8.75 1.68
N VAL A 131 1.89 -8.48 2.41
CA VAL A 131 1.97 -7.93 3.77
C VAL A 131 2.63 -8.93 4.74
N ILE A 132 2.29 -10.22 4.68
CA ILE A 132 2.95 -11.26 5.52
C ILE A 132 4.45 -11.33 5.21
N LYS A 133 4.84 -11.29 3.93
CA LYS A 133 6.26 -11.26 3.54
C LYS A 133 6.98 -10.03 4.11
N SER A 134 6.30 -8.88 4.22
CA SER A 134 6.86 -7.66 4.83
C SER A 134 7.01 -7.75 6.35
N MET A 135 6.34 -8.72 6.97
CA MET A 135 6.45 -9.03 8.41
C MET A 135 7.45 -10.15 8.69
N ASP A 136 8.02 -10.77 7.66
CA ASP A 136 9.00 -11.85 7.84
C ASP A 136 10.41 -11.28 8.05
N GLN A 137 11.27 -12.06 8.69
CA GLN A 137 12.69 -11.71 8.84
C GLN A 137 13.47 -11.84 7.52
N THR A 138 12.98 -12.67 6.60
CA THR A 138 13.64 -12.90 5.31
C THR A 138 13.14 -11.90 4.27
N ILE A 139 14.07 -11.26 3.55
CA ILE A 139 13.74 -10.42 2.40
C ILE A 139 13.23 -11.32 1.26
N ARG A 140 11.99 -11.10 0.82
CA ARG A 140 11.32 -11.94 -0.18
C ARG A 140 10.83 -11.11 -1.36
N LEU A 141 10.80 -11.73 -2.54
CA LEU A 141 10.20 -11.13 -3.72
C LEU A 141 8.67 -11.04 -3.54
N LEU A 142 8.12 -9.88 -3.90
CA LEU A 142 6.69 -9.63 -3.88
C LEU A 142 5.99 -10.35 -5.04
N SER A 143 4.68 -10.57 -4.89
CA SER A 143 3.86 -11.05 -6.00
C SER A 143 3.76 -9.99 -7.10
N ASN A 144 3.30 -10.37 -8.29
CA ASN A 144 3.03 -9.40 -9.37
C ASN A 144 2.08 -8.27 -8.93
N GLN A 145 1.19 -8.52 -7.97
CA GLN A 145 0.31 -7.50 -7.40
C GLN A 145 1.04 -6.58 -6.41
N GLY A 146 2.09 -7.06 -5.73
CA GLY A 146 2.92 -6.26 -4.84
C GLY A 146 4.00 -5.45 -5.55
N LEU A 147 4.39 -5.85 -6.77
CA LEU A 147 5.32 -5.07 -7.60
C LEU A 147 4.71 -3.72 -7.98
N LYS A 148 5.39 -2.64 -7.64
CA LYS A 148 4.92 -1.27 -7.85
C LYS A 148 6.07 -0.34 -8.23
N ILE A 149 5.75 0.76 -8.90
CA ILE A 149 6.62 1.94 -8.95
C ILE A 149 6.15 2.94 -7.91
N LYS A 150 7.01 3.26 -6.94
CA LYS A 150 6.80 4.36 -6.02
C LYS A 150 7.29 5.65 -6.67
N LYS A 151 6.42 6.65 -6.72
CA LYS A 151 6.74 8.01 -7.15
C LYS A 151 6.69 8.92 -5.93
N THR A 152 7.74 9.73 -5.75
CA THR A 152 7.82 10.73 -4.68
C THR A 152 8.09 12.08 -5.29
N ILE A 153 7.15 13.01 -5.13
CA ILE A 153 7.33 14.41 -5.51
C ILE A 153 7.76 15.20 -4.28
N ASN A 154 8.97 15.72 -4.32
CA ASN A 154 9.52 16.56 -3.28
C ASN A 154 9.03 18.00 -3.48
N ILE A 155 8.38 18.55 -2.46
CA ILE A 155 7.89 19.92 -2.43
C ILE A 155 8.66 20.70 -1.38
N THR A 156 9.24 21.82 -1.80
CA THR A 156 9.85 22.80 -0.92
C THR A 156 9.14 24.13 -1.08
N CYS A 157 8.69 24.74 0.01
CA CYS A 157 8.04 26.04 -0.02
C CYS A 157 8.47 26.90 1.18
N ARG A 158 7.90 28.10 1.28
CA ARG A 158 8.02 28.95 2.47
C ARG A 158 6.62 29.08 3.07
N GLY A 159 6.44 28.57 4.28
CA GLY A 159 5.21 28.67 5.05
C GLY A 159 4.96 30.08 5.59
N ARG A 160 4.03 30.19 6.55
CA ARG A 160 3.72 31.46 7.21
C ARG A 160 4.99 32.02 7.87
N HIS A 161 5.19 33.33 7.75
CA HIS A 161 6.37 34.04 8.27
C HIS A 161 7.71 33.65 7.61
N GLY A 162 7.68 33.02 6.43
CA GLY A 162 8.90 32.73 5.65
C GLY A 162 9.69 31.52 6.13
N ILE A 163 9.13 30.70 7.03
CA ILE A 163 9.74 29.46 7.52
C ILE A 163 9.80 28.46 6.35
N PRO A 164 10.96 27.85 6.05
CA PRO A 164 11.05 26.80 5.04
C PRO A 164 10.18 25.61 5.42
N CYS A 165 9.36 25.15 4.50
CA CYS A 165 8.50 23.98 4.69
C CYS A 165 8.78 22.93 3.62
N GLN A 166 8.68 21.65 4.01
CA GLN A 166 8.90 20.51 3.13
C GLN A 166 7.72 19.54 3.19
N GLY A 167 7.35 19.01 2.03
CA GLY A 167 6.30 18.02 1.90
C GLY A 167 6.62 17.01 0.81
N LEU A 168 6.12 15.79 0.97
CA LEU A 168 6.32 14.68 0.04
C LEU A 168 4.96 14.20 -0.44
N ILE A 169 4.65 14.33 -1.73
CA ILE A 169 3.51 13.61 -2.31
C ILE A 169 4.03 12.25 -2.76
N VAL A 170 3.47 11.19 -2.20
CA VAL A 170 3.89 9.81 -2.49
C VAL A 170 2.72 9.04 -3.05
N TYR A 171 2.92 8.39 -4.20
CA TYR A 171 1.92 7.52 -4.82
C TYR A 171 2.59 6.31 -5.47
N LEU A 172 1.82 5.25 -5.65
CA LEU A 172 2.28 4.00 -6.24
C LEU A 172 1.57 3.77 -7.57
N ARG A 173 2.29 3.18 -8.54
CA ARG A 173 1.76 2.80 -9.85
C ARG A 173 1.94 1.30 -10.11
N ASP A 174 0.90 0.65 -10.60
CA ASP A 174 0.98 -0.73 -11.12
C ASP A 174 1.75 -0.80 -12.43
N PHE A 175 2.43 -1.92 -12.63
CA PHE A 175 2.93 -2.28 -13.95
C PHE A 175 1.79 -2.68 -14.88
N THR A 176 1.83 -2.17 -16.12
CA THR A 176 0.95 -2.60 -17.20
C THR A 176 1.76 -2.75 -18.49
N ASP A 177 1.15 -3.31 -19.54
CA ASP A 177 1.81 -3.43 -20.85
C ASP A 177 2.24 -2.07 -21.42
N GLN A 178 1.52 -1.01 -21.03
CA GLN A 178 1.77 0.38 -21.41
C GLN A 178 2.58 1.17 -20.36
N TYR A 179 2.61 0.71 -19.11
CA TYR A 179 3.32 1.33 -18.00
C TYR A 179 4.44 0.42 -17.50
N LYS A 180 5.59 0.43 -18.21
CA LYS A 180 6.75 -0.43 -17.95
C LYS A 180 8.07 0.32 -18.13
N MET A 181 9.14 -0.23 -17.56
CA MET A 181 10.48 0.36 -17.61
C MET A 181 10.92 0.56 -19.06
N HIS A 182 11.60 1.68 -19.33
CA HIS A 182 12.21 1.93 -20.63
C HIS A 182 13.49 1.12 -20.74
N GLN A 183 13.56 0.24 -21.75
CA GLN A 183 14.76 -0.57 -21.97
C GLN A 183 15.88 0.30 -22.54
N LYS A 184 16.99 0.39 -21.81
CA LYS A 184 18.22 1.01 -22.28
C LYS A 184 19.34 -0.03 -22.35
N VAL A 185 19.98 -0.11 -23.50
CA VAL A 185 21.15 -0.97 -23.69
C VAL A 185 22.32 -0.35 -22.91
N ILE A 186 22.85 -1.09 -21.93
CA ILE A 186 24.01 -0.66 -21.16
C ILE A 186 25.25 -0.75 -22.05
N ILE A 187 25.91 0.38 -22.28
CA ILE A 187 26.93 0.53 -23.33
C ILE A 187 28.29 -0.02 -22.87
N ASN A 188 28.59 0.04 -21.56
CA ASN A 188 29.86 -0.45 -21.01
C ASN A 188 29.82 -0.77 -19.51
N GLU A 189 30.89 -1.39 -18.99
CA GLU A 189 31.03 -1.78 -17.59
C GLU A 189 31.05 -0.60 -16.61
N ARG A 190 31.58 0.56 -17.02
CA ARG A 190 31.56 1.77 -16.17
C ARG A 190 30.14 2.23 -15.92
N GLU A 191 29.29 2.23 -16.95
CA GLU A 191 27.88 2.54 -16.82
C GLU A 191 27.17 1.51 -15.92
N ARG A 192 27.45 0.22 -16.12
CA ARG A 192 26.93 -0.84 -15.24
C ARG A 192 27.32 -0.63 -13.78
N PHE A 193 28.59 -0.33 -13.52
CA PHE A 193 29.10 -0.05 -12.19
C PHE A 193 28.41 1.19 -11.59
N LYS A 194 28.32 2.29 -12.35
CA LYS A 194 27.62 3.50 -11.89
C LYS A 194 26.17 3.22 -11.49
N ARG A 195 25.45 2.40 -12.26
CA ARG A 195 24.06 2.01 -11.95
C ARG A 195 23.95 1.18 -10.67
N LEU A 196 24.94 0.35 -10.35
CA LEU A 196 24.96 -0.40 -9.08
C LEU A 196 25.07 0.53 -7.85
N PHE A 197 25.78 1.66 -7.97
CA PHE A 197 25.95 2.61 -6.86
C PHE A 197 24.89 3.70 -6.82
N SER A 198 24.50 4.22 -7.98
CA SER A 198 23.60 5.38 -8.10
C SER A 198 22.15 5.00 -8.35
N GLY A 199 21.85 3.71 -8.57
CA GLY A 199 20.53 3.23 -8.93
C GLY A 199 20.19 3.42 -10.41
N ILE A 200 18.92 3.16 -10.74
CA ILE A 200 18.37 3.33 -12.08
C ILE A 200 18.10 4.83 -12.33
N PRO A 201 18.50 5.40 -13.47
CA PRO A 201 18.19 6.78 -13.83
C PRO A 201 16.67 7.05 -13.92
N GLU A 202 16.24 8.26 -13.54
CA GLU A 202 14.81 8.64 -13.48
C GLU A 202 14.12 8.49 -14.83
N GLU A 203 14.82 8.79 -15.94
CA GLU A 203 14.30 8.70 -17.30
C GLU A 203 13.99 7.26 -17.76
N GLU A 204 14.51 6.26 -17.05
CA GLU A 204 14.27 4.85 -17.37
C GLU A 204 13.03 4.28 -16.68
N TYR A 205 12.53 4.95 -15.64
CA TYR A 205 11.27 4.56 -15.00
C TYR A 205 10.08 4.83 -15.90
N PRO A 206 8.96 4.11 -15.73
CA PRO A 206 7.78 4.35 -16.53
C PRO A 206 7.20 5.73 -16.17
N SER A 207 6.67 6.43 -17.16
CA SER A 207 5.95 7.68 -16.95
C SER A 207 4.89 7.79 -18.04
N ASP A 208 3.69 8.21 -17.64
CA ASP A 208 2.60 8.45 -18.58
C ASP A 208 1.98 9.84 -18.40
N ILE A 209 0.92 10.11 -19.17
CA ILE A 209 0.21 11.40 -19.14
C ILE A 209 -0.34 11.76 -17.75
N LEU A 210 -0.68 10.76 -16.91
CA LEU A 210 -1.18 11.00 -15.57
C LEU A 210 -0.03 11.48 -14.65
N ASP A 211 1.13 10.82 -14.70
CA ASP A 211 2.29 11.25 -13.91
C ASP A 211 2.76 12.66 -14.30
N GLN A 212 2.76 12.94 -15.62
CA GLN A 212 3.09 14.25 -16.16
C GLN A 212 2.11 15.31 -15.68
N ALA A 213 0.80 15.03 -15.72
CA ALA A 213 -0.23 15.94 -15.24
C ALA A 213 -0.11 16.20 -13.72
N ILE A 214 0.16 15.16 -12.92
CA ILE A 214 0.40 15.31 -11.47
C ILE A 214 1.58 16.23 -11.21
N LEU A 215 2.71 15.99 -11.86
CA LEU A 215 3.91 16.82 -11.67
C LEU A 215 3.70 18.25 -12.17
N GLU A 216 3.01 18.44 -13.30
CA GLU A 216 2.66 19.76 -13.84
C GLU A 216 1.76 20.53 -12.87
N MET A 217 0.72 19.89 -12.34
CA MET A 217 -0.17 20.44 -11.30
C MET A 217 0.61 20.93 -10.08
N VAL A 218 1.53 20.10 -9.57
CA VAL A 218 2.37 20.48 -8.43
C VAL A 218 3.32 21.63 -8.79
N ARG A 219 3.91 21.63 -9.99
CA ARG A 219 4.87 22.66 -10.44
C ARG A 219 4.26 24.03 -10.65
N GLN A 220 2.96 24.13 -10.94
CA GLN A 220 2.27 25.41 -11.04
C GLN A 220 2.31 26.19 -9.72
N GLU A 221 2.16 25.51 -8.58
CA GLU A 221 2.31 26.11 -7.25
C GLU A 221 3.74 26.05 -6.71
N PHE A 222 4.48 24.99 -7.04
CA PHE A 222 5.82 24.71 -6.52
C PHE A 222 6.81 24.42 -7.65
N PRO A 223 7.33 25.46 -8.33
CA PRO A 223 8.14 25.31 -9.55
C PRO A 223 9.41 24.47 -9.38
N ASN A 224 9.98 24.45 -8.18
CA ASN A 224 11.21 23.70 -7.86
C ASN A 224 10.95 22.23 -7.49
N SER A 225 9.71 21.75 -7.62
CA SER A 225 9.38 20.37 -7.29
C SER A 225 10.03 19.38 -8.26
N SER A 226 10.50 18.28 -7.69
CA SER A 226 11.18 17.20 -8.40
C SER A 226 10.53 15.86 -8.08
N ILE A 227 10.45 14.99 -9.06
CA ILE A 227 9.98 13.62 -8.91
C ILE A 227 11.18 12.68 -8.79
N LYS A 228 11.04 11.68 -7.93
CA LYS A 228 11.95 10.55 -7.80
C LYS A 228 11.14 9.26 -7.85
N SER A 229 11.58 8.32 -8.66
CA SER A 229 10.99 7.00 -8.81
C SER A 229 11.84 5.94 -8.12
N GLU A 230 11.16 4.99 -7.49
CA GLU A 230 11.75 3.83 -6.84
C GLU A 230 10.94 2.59 -7.21
N LEU A 231 11.63 1.48 -7.43
CA LEU A 231 11.01 0.20 -7.72
C LEU A 231 10.75 -0.54 -6.40
N ILE A 232 9.55 -1.07 -6.23
CA ILE A 232 9.21 -1.95 -5.11
C ILE A 232 9.15 -3.38 -5.65
N LEU A 233 10.16 -4.19 -5.31
CA LEU A 233 10.32 -5.59 -5.69
C LEU A 233 10.25 -6.55 -4.50
N PHE A 234 10.75 -6.11 -3.35
CA PHE A 234 11.04 -6.89 -2.19
C PHE A 234 10.22 -6.44 -1.00
N SER A 235 9.96 -7.38 -0.09
CA SER A 235 9.22 -7.15 1.14
C SER A 235 9.85 -6.08 2.04
N SER A 236 11.18 -5.88 1.97
CA SER A 236 11.88 -4.82 2.69
C SER A 236 11.52 -3.41 2.20
N GLU A 237 11.17 -3.23 0.93
CA GLU A 237 10.81 -1.89 0.41
C GLU A 237 9.37 -1.51 0.80
N LEU A 238 8.50 -2.50 1.02
CA LEU A 238 7.21 -2.26 1.68
C LEU A 238 7.40 -1.80 3.13
N HIS A 239 8.49 -2.20 3.79
CA HIS A 239 8.82 -1.70 5.11
C HIS A 239 9.22 -0.22 5.09
N ASP A 240 9.93 0.23 4.06
CA ASP A 240 10.26 1.66 3.90
C ASP A 240 9.00 2.52 3.72
N LEU A 241 7.93 1.98 3.11
CA LEU A 241 6.63 2.66 3.09
C LEU A 241 6.06 2.81 4.50
N GLN A 242 6.26 1.85 5.41
CA GLN A 242 5.78 1.95 6.79
C GLN A 242 6.38 3.14 7.55
N VAL A 243 7.57 3.62 7.16
CA VAL A 243 8.15 4.84 7.75
C VAL A 243 7.22 6.04 7.52
N LEU A 244 6.45 6.06 6.43
CA LEU A 244 5.47 7.11 6.16
C LEU A 244 4.31 7.11 7.16
N SER A 245 4.01 6.00 7.84
CA SER A 245 2.95 5.97 8.85
C SER A 245 3.27 6.84 10.07
N GLN A 246 4.55 7.13 10.31
CA GLN A 246 5.01 8.01 11.38
C GLN A 246 4.91 9.50 11.01
N SER A 247 4.67 9.81 9.72
CA SER A 247 4.58 11.18 9.23
C SER A 247 3.18 11.75 9.41
N LYS A 248 3.07 13.09 9.48
CA LYS A 248 1.77 13.76 9.38
C LYS A 248 1.27 13.64 7.95
N ARG A 249 0.03 13.19 7.78
CA ARG A 249 -0.58 12.88 6.49
C ARG A 249 -1.74 13.85 6.20
N SER A 250 -1.75 14.43 5.00
CA SER A 250 -2.89 15.18 4.45
C SER A 250 -3.32 14.57 3.11
N LEU A 251 -4.64 14.52 2.87
CA LEU A 251 -5.17 14.16 1.57
C LEU A 251 -5.29 15.43 0.72
N VAL A 252 -4.62 15.43 -0.43
CA VAL A 252 -4.64 16.55 -1.37
C VAL A 252 -5.48 16.19 -2.60
N GLU A 253 -6.31 17.13 -3.04
CA GLU A 253 -7.19 16.91 -4.19
C GLU A 253 -6.49 17.35 -5.49
N PHE A 254 -6.60 16.53 -6.53
CA PHE A 254 -6.14 16.83 -7.87
C PHE A 254 -7.33 16.89 -8.82
N ARG A 255 -7.40 17.95 -9.62
CA ARG A 255 -8.50 18.20 -10.56
C ARG A 255 -7.99 18.61 -11.93
N ILE A 256 -8.31 17.82 -12.94
CA ILE A 256 -8.05 18.18 -14.34
C ILE A 256 -9.38 18.60 -14.99
N VAL A 257 -9.40 19.80 -15.58
CA VAL A 257 -10.57 20.38 -16.27
C VAL A 257 -10.17 20.74 -17.70
N PRO A 258 -11.11 20.69 -18.66
CA PRO A 258 -10.83 21.24 -19.97
C PRO A 258 -10.91 22.76 -19.94
N ASP A 259 -10.02 23.37 -20.69
CA ASP A 259 -10.08 24.76 -21.09
C ASP A 259 -11.17 24.88 -22.16
N ILE A 260 -12.20 25.65 -21.82
CA ILE A 260 -13.35 25.91 -22.67
C ILE A 260 -13.36 27.34 -23.21
N SER A 261 -12.28 28.09 -22.98
CA SER A 261 -12.16 29.49 -23.39
C SER A 261 -12.34 29.65 -24.91
N ASP A 262 -11.91 28.64 -25.67
CA ASP A 262 -11.98 28.62 -27.14
C ASP A 262 -13.23 27.91 -27.70
N LEU A 263 -14.10 27.35 -26.85
CA LEU A 263 -15.28 26.64 -27.31
C LEU A 263 -16.46 27.60 -27.58
N PRO A 264 -17.18 27.44 -28.70
CA PRO A 264 -18.38 28.22 -28.96
C PRO A 264 -19.40 28.07 -27.81
N PRO A 265 -20.10 29.14 -27.39
CA PRO A 265 -21.05 29.09 -26.29
C PRO A 265 -22.18 28.05 -26.46
N GLN A 266 -22.50 27.68 -27.71
CA GLN A 266 -23.48 26.62 -28.00
C GLN A 266 -22.97 25.22 -27.64
N VAL A 267 -21.67 24.95 -27.85
CA VAL A 267 -21.03 23.68 -27.51
C VAL A 267 -20.95 23.51 -26.00
N ASN A 268 -20.62 24.58 -25.26
CA ASN A 268 -20.58 24.56 -23.80
C ASN A 268 -21.94 24.21 -23.17
N ARG A 269 -23.05 24.69 -23.77
CA ARG A 269 -24.42 24.34 -23.32
C ARG A 269 -24.80 22.89 -23.64
N LEU A 270 -24.30 22.34 -24.75
CA LEU A 270 -24.55 20.94 -25.14
C LEU A 270 -23.76 19.94 -24.28
N LEU A 271 -22.60 20.34 -23.76
CA LEU A 271 -21.75 19.50 -22.90
C LEU A 271 -22.30 19.30 -21.48
N GLY A 272 -23.46 19.87 -21.13
CA GLY A 272 -24.31 19.41 -20.01
C GLY A 272 -23.67 19.41 -18.61
N GLY A 273 -22.59 20.18 -18.41
CA GLY A 273 -21.73 20.03 -17.24
C GLY A 273 -20.57 19.12 -17.58
N ILE A 274 -19.47 19.73 -18.00
CA ILE A 274 -18.24 19.04 -18.32
C ILE A 274 -17.74 18.30 -17.07
N SER A 275 -17.43 17.01 -17.22
CA SER A 275 -16.88 16.19 -16.16
C SER A 275 -15.42 16.58 -15.88
N SER A 276 -15.13 16.89 -14.62
CA SER A 276 -13.75 16.97 -14.15
C SER A 276 -13.20 15.56 -13.93
N VAL A 277 -11.89 15.50 -14.01
CA VAL A 277 -11.10 14.31 -13.72
C VAL A 277 -10.50 14.56 -12.33
N ASP A 278 -11.15 14.01 -11.30
CA ASP A 278 -10.81 14.23 -9.89
C ASP A 278 -10.26 12.98 -9.22
N PHE A 279 -9.18 13.13 -8.45
CA PHE A 279 -8.58 12.08 -7.64
C PHE A 279 -7.84 12.69 -6.43
N THR A 280 -7.44 11.85 -5.48
CA THR A 280 -6.74 12.28 -4.27
C THR A 280 -5.42 11.53 -4.09
N LEU A 281 -4.40 12.24 -3.62
CA LEU A 281 -3.12 11.67 -3.24
C LEU A 281 -2.76 12.03 -1.80
N GLU A 282 -1.87 11.24 -1.21
CA GLU A 282 -1.35 11.48 0.12
C GLU A 282 -0.09 12.38 0.09
N LEU A 283 -0.14 13.44 0.90
CA LEU A 283 0.99 14.31 1.19
C LEU A 283 1.47 14.07 2.61
N PHE A 284 2.76 13.81 2.75
CA PHE A 284 3.42 13.52 4.02
C PHE A 284 4.35 14.67 4.42
N THR A 285 4.33 15.02 5.71
CA THR A 285 5.25 15.99 6.31
C THR A 285 5.85 15.46 7.61
N VAL A 286 7.06 15.92 7.92
CA VAL A 286 7.80 15.46 9.10
C VAL A 286 7.31 16.13 10.39
N ASN A 287 6.89 17.39 10.31
CA ASN A 287 6.45 18.16 11.47
C ASN A 287 5.09 18.84 11.25
N HIS A 288 4.53 19.34 12.34
CA HIS A 288 3.22 19.98 12.35
C HIS A 288 3.20 21.35 11.65
N ILE A 289 4.31 22.09 11.64
CA ILE A 289 4.40 23.40 10.97
C ILE A 289 4.28 23.19 9.45
N ASP A 290 4.99 22.20 8.93
CA ASP A 290 4.91 21.80 7.53
C ASP A 290 3.51 21.30 7.20
N TYR A 291 2.91 20.47 8.04
CA TYR A 291 1.54 19.98 7.85
C TYR A 291 0.54 21.14 7.64
N MET A 292 0.60 22.17 8.47
CA MET A 292 -0.26 23.35 8.36
C MET A 292 -0.04 24.15 7.06
N ALA A 293 1.13 24.05 6.42
CA ALA A 293 1.39 24.70 5.14
C ALA A 293 0.74 23.97 3.94
N PHE A 294 0.42 22.68 4.11
CA PHE A 294 -0.11 21.82 3.05
C PHE A 294 -1.52 21.29 3.31
N GLU A 295 -2.12 21.61 4.45
CA GLU A 295 -3.47 21.17 4.81
C GLU A 295 -4.52 21.68 3.80
N ASN A 296 -5.43 20.79 3.37
CA ASN A 296 -6.51 21.07 2.41
C ASN A 296 -6.04 21.62 1.05
N LYS A 297 -4.83 21.24 0.62
CA LYS A 297 -4.32 21.64 -0.69
C LYS A 297 -5.11 21.01 -1.84
N ARG A 298 -5.31 21.82 -2.87
CA ARG A 298 -5.99 21.45 -4.12
C ARG A 298 -5.12 21.88 -5.27
N PHE A 299 -4.79 20.96 -6.15
CA PHE A 299 -4.11 21.25 -7.39
C PHE A 299 -5.08 21.12 -8.55
N SER A 300 -5.02 22.08 -9.47
CA SER A 300 -5.83 22.05 -10.67
C SER A 300 -4.99 22.25 -11.92
N LEU A 301 -5.43 21.62 -13.00
CA LEU A 301 -4.82 21.78 -14.32
C LEU A 301 -5.90 21.97 -15.36
N SER A 302 -5.80 23.08 -16.09
CA SER A 302 -6.59 23.32 -17.30
C SER A 302 -5.82 22.76 -18.50
N LYS A 303 -6.46 21.92 -19.31
CA LYS A 303 -5.91 21.38 -20.57
C LYS A 303 -6.79 21.75 -21.74
N SER A 304 -6.25 21.89 -22.95
CA SER A 304 -7.09 22.01 -24.14
C SER A 304 -8.15 20.90 -24.19
N PHE A 305 -9.30 21.16 -24.81
CA PHE A 305 -10.38 20.16 -24.88
C PHE A 305 -9.89 18.80 -25.41
N GLU A 306 -9.02 18.79 -26.42
CA GLU A 306 -8.40 17.56 -26.95
C GLU A 306 -7.50 16.86 -25.92
N GLY A 307 -6.62 17.59 -25.24
CA GLY A 307 -5.73 17.02 -24.22
C GLY A 307 -6.50 16.53 -22.98
N TRP A 308 -7.57 17.24 -22.59
CA TRP A 308 -8.48 16.76 -21.55
C TRP A 308 -9.23 15.50 -22.02
N LEU A 309 -9.69 15.42 -23.27
CA LEU A 309 -10.43 14.27 -23.78
C LEU A 309 -9.55 13.01 -23.84
N GLU A 310 -8.28 13.15 -24.22
CA GLU A 310 -7.30 12.06 -24.19
C GLU A 310 -7.09 11.52 -22.77
N ILE A 311 -6.93 12.42 -21.80
CA ILE A 311 -6.83 12.06 -20.37
C ILE A 311 -8.13 11.40 -19.93
N TYR A 312 -9.29 12.01 -20.19
CA TYR A 312 -10.61 11.55 -19.77
C TYR A 312 -10.93 10.13 -20.29
N ASN A 313 -10.65 9.86 -21.57
CA ASN A 313 -10.91 8.57 -22.19
C ASN A 313 -10.03 7.45 -21.62
N SER A 314 -8.77 7.76 -21.27
CA SER A 314 -7.83 6.80 -20.68
C SER A 314 -7.85 6.80 -19.15
N TYR A 315 -8.64 7.68 -18.53
CA TYR A 315 -8.54 8.03 -17.13
C TYR A 315 -8.87 6.88 -16.20
N LYS A 316 -9.99 6.19 -16.45
CA LYS A 316 -10.46 5.13 -15.56
C LYS A 316 -9.44 4.00 -15.44
N GLU A 317 -8.80 3.66 -16.56
CA GLU A 317 -7.74 2.64 -16.60
C GLU A 317 -6.49 3.13 -15.86
N LYS A 318 -6.00 4.34 -16.18
CA LYS A 318 -4.79 4.89 -15.54
C LYS A 318 -4.96 5.11 -14.04
N LEU A 319 -6.11 5.62 -13.60
CA LEU A 319 -6.42 5.73 -12.17
C LEU A 319 -6.48 4.39 -11.47
N SER A 320 -6.96 3.34 -12.13
CA SER A 320 -7.03 2.03 -11.49
C SER A 320 -5.65 1.48 -11.13
N THR A 321 -4.59 2.03 -11.75
CA THR A 321 -3.19 1.73 -11.42
C THR A 321 -2.60 2.63 -10.33
N LEU A 322 -3.31 3.68 -9.90
CA LEU A 322 -2.83 4.68 -8.96
C LEU A 322 -3.28 4.32 -7.54
N HIS A 323 -2.31 4.09 -6.66
CA HIS A 323 -2.57 3.67 -5.28
C HIS A 323 -1.92 4.61 -4.27
N ASN A 324 -2.58 4.80 -3.14
CA ASN A 324 -2.01 5.55 -2.02
C ASN A 324 -1.17 4.62 -1.13
N PRO A 325 -0.02 5.09 -0.58
CA PRO A 325 0.79 4.27 0.32
C PRO A 325 0.02 3.69 1.50
N SER A 326 -0.98 4.41 2.02
CA SER A 326 -1.82 3.94 3.12
C SER A 326 -2.56 2.64 2.89
N GLU A 327 -2.76 2.23 1.63
CA GLU A 327 -3.32 0.92 1.34
C GLU A 327 -2.43 -0.23 1.84
N PHE A 328 -1.14 0.04 2.04
CA PHE A 328 -0.14 -0.91 2.51
C PHE A 328 0.35 -0.57 3.93
N LEU A 329 -0.01 0.59 4.48
CA LEU A 329 0.38 0.96 5.84
C LEU A 329 -0.38 0.11 6.86
N ILE A 330 0.34 -0.39 7.84
CA ILE A 330 -0.24 -1.01 9.02
C ILE A 330 -0.31 0.10 10.06
N GLU A 331 -1.53 0.51 10.43
CA GLU A 331 -1.71 1.55 11.43
C GLU A 331 -1.15 1.07 12.78
N THR A 332 -0.01 1.61 13.17
CA THR A 332 0.55 1.48 14.52
C THR A 332 0.21 2.76 15.27
N THR A 333 -0.55 2.66 16.36
CA THR A 333 -0.67 3.79 17.30
C THR A 333 0.54 3.77 18.24
N ASP A 334 1.17 4.92 18.41
CA ASP A 334 2.12 5.18 19.50
C ASP A 334 1.46 5.04 20.88
#